data_AF-A0A662K8F1-F1
#
_entry.id   AF-A0A662K8F1-F1
#
_cell.length_a   1.000
_cell.length_b   1.000
_cell.length_c   1.000
_cell.angle_alpha   90.00
_cell.angle_beta   90.00
_cell.angle_gamma   90.00
#
_symmetry.space_group_name_H-M   'P 1'
#
loop_
_entity.id
_entity.type
_entity.pdbx_description
1 polymer ?
#
loop_
_entity_poly.entity_id
_entity_poly.type
_entity_poly.pdbx_seq_one_letter_code
_entity_poly.pdbx_strand_id
1 'polypeptide(L)'
;MQLLKGEDMNKKLWFKPRDETGWSKNQSPEVRRRHLLSATDKRKTLRKRYLEAGRKALALANVTKDKVTKKKARSDAEYFFKKLR
;
A
#
# COMPACT_ATOMS: atom_id res chain seq x y z
N MET A 1 -37.95 -7.55 -18.41
CA MET A 1 -36.59 -7.90 -17.94
C MET A 1 -35.59 -7.20 -18.84
N GLN A 2 -34.78 -6.29 -18.32
CA GLN A 2 -33.71 -5.65 -19.09
C GLN A 2 -32.39 -5.85 -18.31
N LEU A 3 -31.45 -6.51 -18.99
CA LEU A 3 -30.19 -7.00 -18.44
C LEU A 3 -29.20 -5.85 -18.20
N LEU A 4 -28.58 -5.83 -17.03
CA LEU A 4 -27.35 -5.08 -16.73
C LEU A 4 -26.17 -5.72 -17.49
N LYS A 5 -25.32 -4.91 -18.14
CA LYS A 5 -23.84 -5.04 -18.22
C LYS A 5 -23.27 -4.23 -19.39
N GLY A 6 -22.20 -3.47 -19.16
CA GLY A 6 -21.12 -3.45 -20.17
C GLY A 6 -20.21 -2.23 -20.28
N GLU A 7 -20.54 -1.05 -19.75
CA GLU A 7 -19.80 0.17 -20.14
C GLU A 7 -19.01 0.79 -18.99
N ASP A 8 -17.82 0.23 -18.68
CA ASP A 8 -16.79 1.01 -17.96
C ASP A 8 -15.37 0.40 -18.03
N MET A 9 -15.03 -0.30 -19.11
CA MET A 9 -13.76 -1.08 -19.17
C MET A 9 -12.53 -0.33 -19.69
N ASN A 10 -12.58 0.98 -19.96
CA ASN A 10 -11.40 1.68 -20.51
C ASN A 10 -11.31 3.18 -20.16
N LYS A 11 -11.55 3.55 -18.89
CA LYS A 11 -11.22 4.92 -18.43
C LYS A 11 -9.72 5.01 -18.15
N LYS A 12 -8.98 5.58 -19.12
CA LYS A 12 -7.57 5.94 -18.97
C LYS A 12 -7.45 6.92 -17.80
N LEU A 13 -6.92 6.46 -16.66
CA LEU A 13 -6.75 7.30 -15.47
C LEU A 13 -5.88 8.52 -15.82
N TRP A 14 -6.33 9.71 -15.42
CA TRP A 14 -5.61 10.97 -15.65
C TRP A 14 -4.26 10.98 -14.91
N PHE A 15 -4.13 10.19 -13.85
CA PHE A 15 -2.91 9.98 -13.09
C PHE A 15 -2.44 8.54 -13.24
N LYS A 16 -1.20 8.38 -13.71
CA LYS A 16 -0.47 7.10 -13.66
C LYS A 16 0.64 7.22 -12.63
N PRO A 17 0.59 6.47 -11.52
CA PRO A 17 1.69 6.46 -10.58
C PRO A 17 2.95 5.95 -11.27
N ARG A 18 4.08 6.61 -11.01
CA ARG A 18 5.38 6.19 -11.57
C ARG A 18 5.84 4.85 -11.00
N ASP A 19 5.51 4.60 -9.74
CA ASP A 19 5.91 3.40 -9.00
C ASP A 19 4.70 2.74 -8.35
N GLU A 20 4.56 1.43 -8.55
CA GLU A 20 3.58 0.60 -7.85
C GLU A 20 4.28 -0.22 -6.77
N THR A 21 3.75 -0.19 -5.55
CA THR A 21 4.35 -0.91 -4.42
C THR A 21 4.07 -2.42 -4.49
N GLY A 22 3.06 -2.85 -5.24
CA GLY A 22 2.56 -4.24 -5.24
C GLY A 22 1.77 -4.62 -3.97
N TRP A 23 1.50 -3.66 -3.08
CA TRP A 23 0.73 -3.89 -1.87
C TRP A 23 -0.76 -4.07 -2.17
N SER A 24 -1.40 -5.09 -1.59
CA SER A 24 -2.84 -5.30 -1.66
C SER A 24 -3.44 -5.78 -0.34
N LYS A 25 -4.66 -5.34 -0.04
CA LYS A 25 -5.40 -5.76 1.16
C LYS A 25 -5.67 -7.27 1.23
N ASN A 26 -5.65 -7.97 0.09
CA ASN A 26 -5.94 -9.41 0.04
C ASN A 26 -4.70 -10.29 0.26
N GLN A 27 -3.51 -9.70 0.29
CA GLN A 27 -2.27 -10.42 0.58
C GLN A 27 -2.10 -10.70 2.08
N SER A 28 -1.28 -11.71 2.40
CA SER A 28 -0.86 -11.96 3.79
C SER A 28 -0.06 -10.78 4.35
N PRO A 29 -0.03 -10.59 5.68
CA PRO A 29 0.75 -9.52 6.30
C PRO A 29 2.25 -9.54 5.95
N GLU A 30 2.85 -10.72 5.82
CA GLU A 30 4.25 -10.91 5.47
C GLU A 30 4.53 -10.38 4.05
N VAL A 31 3.66 -10.75 3.10
CA VAL A 31 3.77 -10.34 1.70
C VAL A 31 3.58 -8.82 1.56
N ARG A 32 2.57 -8.25 2.21
CA ARG A 32 2.33 -6.80 2.22
C ARG A 32 3.53 -6.01 2.74
N ARG A 33 4.10 -6.45 3.87
CA ARG A 33 5.28 -5.82 4.47
C ARG A 33 6.52 -5.98 3.59
N ARG A 34 6.71 -7.14 2.96
CA ARG A 34 7.80 -7.36 2.00
C ARG A 34 7.70 -6.38 0.83
N HIS A 35 6.51 -6.23 0.24
CA HIS A 35 6.26 -5.29 -0.87
C HIS A 35 6.54 -3.83 -0.48
N LEU A 36 6.06 -3.39 0.68
CA LEU A 36 6.33 -2.04 1.20
C LEU A 36 7.83 -1.80 1.37
N LEU A 37 8.57 -2.78 1.88
CA LEU A 37 10.02 -2.67 2.09
C LEU A 37 10.82 -2.77 0.78
N SER A 38 10.38 -3.59 -0.18
CA SER A 38 11.04 -3.72 -1.48
C SER A 38 10.85 -2.47 -2.34
N ALA A 39 9.75 -1.75 -2.15
CA ALA A 39 9.47 -0.48 -2.80
C ALA A 39 10.20 0.74 -2.19
N THR A 40 11.16 0.51 -1.28
CA THR A 40 12.04 1.57 -0.75
C THR A 40 13.39 1.56 -1.45
N ASP A 41 14.10 2.68 -1.40
CA ASP A 41 15.46 2.76 -1.93
C ASP A 41 16.41 1.81 -1.18
N LYS A 42 16.95 0.84 -1.92
CA LYS A 42 17.83 -0.22 -1.40
C LYS A 42 19.20 0.32 -0.95
N ARG A 43 19.60 1.52 -1.36
CA ARG A 43 20.86 2.17 -0.93
C ARG A 43 20.77 2.72 0.49
N LYS A 44 19.55 2.91 1.01
CA LYS A 44 19.32 3.41 2.38
C LYS A 44 19.57 2.31 3.41
N THR A 45 19.99 2.71 4.60
CA THR A 45 20.11 1.81 5.75
C THR A 45 18.76 1.17 6.07
N LEU A 46 18.76 -0.03 6.66
CA LEU A 46 17.55 -0.75 7.01
C LEU A 46 16.60 0.08 7.88
N ARG A 47 17.15 0.86 8.82
CA ARG A 47 16.39 1.81 9.66
C ARG A 47 15.66 2.86 8.82
N LYS A 48 16.33 3.50 7.87
CA LYS A 48 15.72 4.48 6.96
C LYS A 48 14.65 3.85 6.08
N ARG A 49 14.87 2.62 5.62
CA ARG A 49 13.90 1.86 4.82
C ARG A 49 12.65 1.51 5.61
N TYR A 50 12.78 1.08 6.87
CA TYR A 50 11.63 0.86 7.75
C TYR A 50 10.84 2.15 8.01
N LEU A 51 11.52 3.27 8.25
CA LEU A 51 10.84 4.57 8.41
C LEU A 51 10.05 4.96 7.17
N GLU A 52 10.63 4.80 5.98
CA GLU A 52 9.96 5.11 4.71
C GLU A 52 8.77 4.19 4.45
N ALA A 53 8.94 2.87 4.64
CA ALA A 53 7.86 1.89 4.47
C ALA A 53 6.70 2.16 5.45
N GLY A 54 7.00 2.47 6.71
CA GLY A 54 6.00 2.84 7.71
C GLY A 54 5.22 4.11 7.34
N ARG A 55 5.91 5.16 6.86
CA ARG A 55 5.28 6.39 6.39
C ARG A 55 4.38 6.16 5.17
N LYS A 56 4.81 5.35 4.20
CA LYS A 56 4.00 4.99 3.02
C LYS A 56 2.71 4.26 3.43
N ALA A 57 2.82 3.27 4.31
CA ALA A 57 1.67 2.52 4.82
C ALA A 57 0.71 3.42 5.62
N LEU A 58 1.23 4.31 6.45
CA LEU A 58 0.43 5.28 7.19
C LEU A 58 -0.31 6.25 6.26
N ALA A 59 0.37 6.77 5.23
CA ALA A 59 -0.25 7.64 4.23
C ALA A 59 -1.42 6.93 3.53
N LEU A 60 -1.23 5.67 3.10
CA LEU A 60 -2.29 4.86 2.51
C LEU A 60 -3.48 4.70 3.47
N ALA A 61 -3.22 4.43 4.75
CA ALA A 61 -4.28 4.29 5.75
C ALA A 61 -5.08 5.59 5.94
N ASN A 62 -4.43 6.76 5.82
CA ASN A 62 -5.07 8.06 6.01
C ASN A 62 -5.93 8.46 4.80
N VAL A 63 -5.46 8.20 3.58
CA VAL A 63 -6.16 8.65 2.35
C VAL A 63 -7.26 7.69 1.89
N THR A 64 -7.21 6.43 2.29
CA THR A 64 -8.18 5.43 1.82
C THR A 64 -9.55 5.57 2.51
N LYS A 65 -10.62 5.41 1.74
CA LYS A 65 -12.00 5.27 2.24
C LYS A 65 -12.35 3.83 2.62
N ASP A 66 -11.61 2.84 2.10
CA ASP A 66 -11.86 1.42 2.36
C ASP A 66 -11.42 1.03 3.78
N LYS A 67 -12.36 0.55 4.60
CA LYS A 67 -12.10 0.22 6.01
C LYS A 67 -11.07 -0.91 6.17
N VAL A 68 -11.07 -1.90 5.28
CA VAL A 68 -10.16 -3.05 5.34
C VAL A 68 -8.73 -2.62 4.98
N THR A 69 -8.57 -1.83 3.92
CA THR A 69 -7.30 -1.21 3.53
C THR A 69 -6.77 -0.34 4.65
N LYS A 70 -7.60 0.53 5.22
CA LYS A 70 -7.23 1.39 6.35
C LYS A 70 -6.66 0.60 7.52
N LYS A 71 -7.39 -0.43 7.98
CA LYS A 71 -6.97 -1.28 9.11
C LYS A 71 -5.65 -2.01 8.82
N LYS A 72 -5.54 -2.66 7.66
CA LYS A 72 -4.35 -3.44 7.29
C LYS A 72 -3.12 -2.55 7.07
N ALA A 73 -3.27 -1.44 6.36
CA ALA A 73 -2.18 -0.50 6.12
C ALA A 73 -1.69 0.16 7.43
N ARG A 74 -2.61 0.49 8.35
CA ARG A 74 -2.24 1.00 9.68
C ARG A 74 -1.45 -0.01 10.49
N SER A 75 -1.90 -1.28 10.52
CA SER A 75 -1.17 -2.36 11.19
C SER A 75 0.23 -2.59 10.59
N ASP A 76 0.36 -2.50 9.27
CA ASP A 76 1.67 -2.61 8.60
C ASP A 76 2.57 -1.41 8.97
N ALA A 77 2.03 -0.20 9.08
CA ALA A 77 2.77 0.99 9.52
C ALA A 77 3.29 0.84 10.96
N GLU A 78 2.43 0.42 11.89
CA GLU A 78 2.77 0.16 13.29
C GLU A 78 3.87 -0.90 13.42
N TYR A 79 3.83 -1.97 12.61
CA TYR A 79 4.89 -2.98 12.54
C TYR A 79 6.25 -2.35 12.23
N PHE A 80 6.33 -1.50 11.19
CA PHE A 80 7.60 -0.87 10.81
C PHE A 80 8.10 0.11 11.86
N PHE A 81 7.21 0.91 12.46
CA PHE A 81 7.61 1.83 13.53
C PHE A 81 8.10 1.10 14.78
N LYS A 82 7.55 -0.08 15.09
CA LYS A 82 8.06 -0.94 16.17
C LYS A 82 9.50 -1.41 15.89
N LYS A 83 9.89 -1.61 14.63
CA LYS A 83 11.27 -1.96 14.24
C LYS A 83 12.27 -0.78 14.29
N LEU A 84 11.81 0.43 14.60
CA LEU A 84 12.66 1.62 14.76
C LEU A 84 12.99 1.94 16.22
N ARG A 85 12.26 1.33 17.15
CA ARG A 85 12.58 1.33 18.57
C ARG A 85 13.72 0.35 18.81
#